data_AF-A0A067GRB8-F1
#
_entry.id   AF-A0A067GRB8-F1
#
_cell.length_a   1.000
_cell.length_b   1.000
_cell.length_c   1.000
_cell.angle_alpha   90.00
_cell.angle_beta   90.00
_cell.angle_gamma   90.00
#
_symmetry.space_group_name_H-M   'P 1'
#
loop_
_entity.id
_entity.type
_entity.pdbx_description
1 polymer ?
#
loop_
_entity_poly.entity_id
_entity_poly.type
_entity_poly.pdbx_seq_one_letter_code
_entity_poly.pdbx_strand_id
1 'polypeptide(L)'
;MHGRPRKPLKPEDAAASAAKAEKLRVLQSQFLHNHHNHIYSKEAVELSTKLLETNPELYTAWNYRKLAVQHKLTENDSDPDSLKSILDEELRVVESALRQNFKSYGAWHHRKWILSKGHSSIDNELRLLDKFQKADSRNFHAWNYRRFVAASMNRSEEDELKYTEDMICNNFSNYSAWHNR
;
A
#
# COMPACT_ATOMS: atom_id res chain seq x y z
N MET A 1 12.43 -9.31 8.09
CA MET A 1 13.06 -10.64 8.26
C MET A 1 14.05 -11.01 7.15
N HIS A 2 14.14 -10.25 6.04
CA HIS A 2 15.07 -10.56 4.95
C HIS A 2 16.25 -9.59 4.90
N GLY A 3 17.40 -10.06 4.43
CA GLY A 3 18.56 -9.22 4.08
C GLY A 3 19.19 -8.44 5.24
N ARG A 4 18.81 -8.69 6.51
CA ARG A 4 19.43 -8.01 7.65
C ARG A 4 20.87 -8.49 7.82
N PRO A 5 21.88 -7.60 7.68
CA PRO A 5 23.27 -7.97 7.90
C PRO A 5 23.45 -8.43 9.34
N ARG A 6 24.18 -9.53 9.56
CA ARG A 6 24.55 -9.98 10.90
C ARG A 6 25.62 -9.02 11.44
N LYS A 7 25.22 -8.08 12.30
CA LYS A 7 26.13 -7.20 13.04
C LYS A 7 26.05 -7.55 14.53
N PRO A 8 27.17 -7.50 15.28
CA PRO A 8 27.15 -7.69 16.72
C PRO A 8 26.31 -6.58 17.37
N LEU A 9 25.39 -6.96 18.26
CA LEU A 9 24.54 -5.99 18.98
C LEU A 9 25.41 -5.17 19.93
N LYS A 10 25.42 -3.84 19.77
CA LYS A 10 25.99 -2.94 20.78
C LYS A 10 24.94 -2.60 21.84
N PRO A 11 25.32 -2.27 23.08
CA PRO A 11 24.39 -1.83 24.12
C PRO A 11 23.51 -0.63 23.68
N GLU A 12 24.07 0.29 22.90
CA GLU A 12 23.36 1.43 22.32
C GLU A 12 22.26 0.99 21.33
N ASP A 13 22.53 -0.01 20.49
CA ASP A 13 21.54 -0.56 19.55
C ASP A 13 20.36 -1.21 20.30
N ALA A 14 20.65 -1.88 21.43
CA ALA A 14 19.63 -2.49 22.29
C ALA A 14 18.74 -1.43 22.95
N ALA A 15 19.33 -0.35 23.48
CA ALA A 15 18.59 0.76 24.08
C ALA A 15 17.72 1.47 23.02
N ALA A 16 18.25 1.75 21.83
CA ALA A 16 17.50 2.35 20.73
C ALA A 16 16.33 1.44 20.27
N SER A 17 16.56 0.14 20.19
CA SER A 17 15.51 -0.84 19.86
C SER A 17 14.42 -0.89 20.93
N ALA A 18 14.77 -0.84 22.22
CA ALA A 18 13.81 -0.82 23.32
C ALA A 18 12.96 0.46 23.29
N ALA A 19 13.58 1.63 23.11
CA ALA A 19 12.87 2.90 23.01
C ALA A 19 11.90 2.92 21.80
N LYS A 20 12.33 2.37 20.65
CA LYS A 20 11.46 2.23 19.47
C LYS A 20 10.29 1.29 19.73
N ALA A 21 10.53 0.16 20.39
CA ALA A 21 9.48 -0.79 20.75
C ALA A 21 8.45 -0.15 21.70
N GLU A 22 8.91 0.62 22.68
CA GLU A 22 8.03 1.29 23.63
C GLU A 22 7.15 2.34 22.96
N LYS A 23 7.74 3.18 22.10
CA LYS A 23 6.97 4.14 21.29
C LYS A 23 5.91 3.45 20.42
N LEU A 24 6.25 2.30 19.84
CA LEU A 24 5.31 1.51 19.03
C LEU A 24 4.18 0.93 19.88
N ARG A 25 4.47 0.44 21.09
CA ARG A 25 3.44 -0.07 22.01
C ARG A 25 2.44 1.01 22.41
N VAL A 26 2.93 2.19 22.79
CA VAL A 26 2.07 3.33 23.13
C VAL A 26 1.14 3.69 21.96
N LEU A 27 1.71 3.75 20.75
CA LEU A 27 0.94 4.02 19.54
C LEU A 27 -0.11 2.93 19.25
N GLN A 28 0.26 1.66 19.44
CA GLN A 28 -0.65 0.52 19.27
C GLN A 28 -1.78 0.55 20.31
N SER A 29 -1.50 0.86 21.57
CA SER A 29 -2.52 0.96 22.62
C SER A 29 -3.53 2.06 22.31
N GLN A 30 -3.07 3.24 21.90
CA GLN A 30 -3.95 4.34 21.47
C GLN A 30 -4.78 3.97 20.24
N PHE A 31 -4.15 3.32 19.25
CA PHE A 31 -4.83 2.82 18.06
C PHE A 31 -5.94 1.82 18.42
N LEU A 32 -5.66 0.84 19.28
CA LEU A 32 -6.63 -0.18 19.69
C LEU A 32 -7.79 0.43 20.46
N HIS A 33 -7.53 1.42 21.31
CA HIS A 33 -8.60 2.18 21.98
C HIS A 33 -9.51 2.86 20.95
N ASN A 34 -8.96 3.58 19.97
CA ASN A 34 -9.75 4.24 18.93
C ASN A 34 -10.55 3.22 18.10
N HIS A 35 -9.94 2.09 17.75
CA HIS A 35 -10.58 1.02 16.98
C HIS A 35 -11.75 0.39 17.74
N HIS A 36 -11.58 0.02 19.01
CA HIS A 36 -12.64 -0.61 19.82
C HIS A 36 -13.81 0.32 20.10
N ASN A 37 -13.58 1.63 20.15
CA ASN A 37 -14.61 2.63 20.40
C ASN A 37 -15.14 3.30 19.12
N HIS A 38 -14.76 2.80 17.93
CA HIS A 38 -15.17 3.35 16.64
C HIS A 38 -14.91 4.87 16.47
N ILE A 39 -13.79 5.36 17.01
CA ILE A 39 -13.43 6.78 16.98
C ILE A 39 -12.74 7.09 15.65
N TYR A 40 -13.43 7.75 14.72
CA TYR A 40 -12.88 8.09 13.38
C TYR A 40 -12.50 9.57 13.19
N SER A 41 -12.11 10.24 14.28
CA SER A 41 -11.61 11.60 14.22
C SER A 41 -10.36 11.71 13.33
N LYS A 42 -10.05 12.92 12.88
CA LYS A 42 -8.87 13.16 12.04
C LYS A 42 -7.59 12.67 12.73
N GLU A 43 -7.46 12.95 14.02
CA GLU A 43 -6.32 12.56 14.86
C GLU A 43 -6.21 11.04 14.99
N ALA A 44 -7.35 10.35 15.15
CA ALA A 44 -7.39 8.90 15.25
C ALA A 44 -6.99 8.21 13.94
N VAL A 45 -7.41 8.77 12.80
CA VAL A 45 -7.00 8.28 11.47
C VAL A 45 -5.51 8.57 11.21
N GLU A 46 -5.02 9.76 11.53
CA GLU A 46 -3.58 10.11 11.42
C GLU A 46 -2.69 9.21 12.28
N LEU A 47 -3.17 8.83 13.47
CA LEU A 47 -2.48 7.88 14.34
C LEU A 47 -2.30 6.51 13.65
N SER A 48 -3.32 6.04 12.93
CA SER A 48 -3.20 4.81 12.13
C SER A 48 -2.21 4.96 10.95
N THR A 49 -2.08 6.15 10.36
CA THR A 49 -1.07 6.43 9.31
C THR A 49 0.34 6.23 9.87
N LYS A 50 0.66 6.87 11.01
CA LYS A 50 1.97 6.74 11.68
C LYS A 50 2.30 5.28 12.03
N LEU A 51 1.29 4.50 12.39
CA LEU A 51 1.43 3.08 12.70
C LEU A 51 1.77 2.27 11.44
N LEU A 52 1.10 2.54 10.32
CA LEU A 52 1.34 1.87 9.04
C LEU A 52 2.66 2.28 8.37
N GLU A 53 3.10 3.52 8.55
CA GLU A 53 4.45 3.96 8.14
C GLU A 53 5.55 3.18 8.87
N THR A 54 5.29 2.80 10.12
CA THR A 54 6.22 1.98 10.91
C THR A 54 6.11 0.50 10.56
N ASN A 55 4.90 -0.01 10.38
CA ASN A 55 4.61 -1.41 10.06
C ASN A 55 3.42 -1.54 9.09
N PRO A 56 3.68 -1.59 7.77
CA PRO A 56 2.62 -1.71 6.77
C PRO A 56 1.98 -3.11 6.74
N GLU A 57 2.50 -4.09 7.48
CA GLU A 57 1.89 -5.44 7.59
C GLU A 57 0.78 -5.52 8.64
N LEU A 58 0.43 -4.42 9.31
CA LEU A 58 -0.61 -4.43 10.33
C LEU A 58 -2.01 -4.39 9.71
N TYR A 59 -2.55 -5.57 9.39
CA TYR A 59 -3.88 -5.72 8.78
C TYR A 59 -5.01 -5.04 9.55
N THR A 60 -4.98 -5.07 10.89
CA THR A 60 -5.99 -4.41 11.73
C THR A 60 -6.04 -2.91 11.47
N ALA A 61 -4.89 -2.26 11.24
CA ALA A 61 -4.85 -0.83 10.92
C ALA A 61 -5.44 -0.55 9.53
N TRP A 62 -5.13 -1.37 8.51
CA TRP A 62 -5.77 -1.25 7.20
C TRP A 62 -7.29 -1.43 7.26
N ASN A 63 -7.77 -2.41 8.03
CA ASN A 63 -9.20 -2.64 8.21
C ASN A 63 -9.88 -1.46 8.92
N TYR A 64 -9.26 -0.94 9.99
CA TYR A 64 -9.74 0.26 10.67
C TYR A 64 -9.84 1.46 9.71
N ARG A 65 -8.84 1.66 8.82
CA ARG A 65 -8.91 2.72 7.81
C ARG A 65 -10.06 2.54 6.84
N LYS A 66 -10.35 1.32 6.38
CA LYS A 66 -11.52 1.05 5.53
C LYS A 66 -12.82 1.45 6.22
N LEU A 67 -12.96 1.11 7.51
CA LEU A 67 -14.11 1.52 8.32
C LEU A 67 -14.21 3.04 8.45
N ALA A 68 -13.08 3.71 8.72
CA ALA A 68 -13.04 5.17 8.84
C ALA A 68 -13.40 5.87 7.51
N VAL A 69 -12.91 5.36 6.38
CA VAL A 69 -13.28 5.86 5.05
C VAL A 69 -14.77 5.63 4.81
N GLN A 70 -15.29 4.42 5.04
CA GLN A 70 -16.72 4.13 4.87
C GLN A 70 -17.60 5.06 5.70
N HIS A 71 -17.24 5.31 6.97
CA HIS A 71 -17.94 6.27 7.83
C HIS A 71 -17.94 7.68 7.24
N LYS A 72 -16.79 8.16 6.76
CA LYS A 72 -16.68 9.48 6.14
C LYS A 72 -17.46 9.59 4.83
N LEU A 73 -17.49 8.51 4.02
CA LEU A 73 -18.27 8.48 2.80
C LEU A 73 -19.77 8.55 3.11
N THR A 74 -20.25 7.86 4.16
CA THR A 74 -21.66 7.95 4.58
C THR A 74 -22.05 9.32 5.13
N GLU A 75 -21.12 10.05 5.77
CA GLU A 75 -21.38 11.41 6.28
C GLU A 75 -21.35 12.49 5.19
N ASN A 76 -20.58 12.27 4.12
CA ASN A 76 -20.31 13.27 3.07
C ASN A 76 -20.91 12.90 1.71
N ASP A 77 -21.94 12.05 1.68
CA ASP A 77 -22.48 11.39 0.48
C ASP A 77 -23.00 12.37 -0.62
N SER A 78 -23.06 13.67 -0.31
CA SER A 78 -23.55 14.72 -1.21
C SER A 78 -22.46 15.53 -1.93
N ASP A 79 -21.17 15.40 -1.58
CA ASP A 79 -20.08 16.19 -2.19
C ASP A 79 -19.00 15.32 -2.88
N PRO A 80 -19.05 15.17 -4.22
CA PRO A 80 -18.07 14.39 -4.98
C PRO A 80 -16.60 14.81 -4.78
N ASP A 81 -16.33 16.10 -4.55
CA ASP A 81 -14.96 16.59 -4.37
C ASP A 81 -14.39 16.16 -3.01
N SER A 82 -15.21 16.17 -1.96
CA SER A 82 -14.85 15.63 -0.65
C SER A 82 -14.56 14.12 -0.72
N LEU A 83 -15.38 13.33 -1.44
CA LEU A 83 -15.14 11.89 -1.62
C LEU A 83 -13.81 11.63 -2.32
N LYS A 84 -13.55 12.38 -3.40
CA LYS A 84 -12.29 12.30 -4.16
C LYS A 84 -11.08 12.63 -3.28
N SER A 85 -11.18 13.67 -2.45
CA SER A 85 -10.12 14.09 -1.51
C SER A 85 -9.80 13.01 -0.47
N ILE A 86 -10.82 12.36 0.11
CA ILE A 86 -10.64 11.27 1.09
C ILE A 86 -9.88 10.11 0.45
N LEU A 87 -10.28 9.70 -0.76
CA LEU A 87 -9.65 8.57 -1.46
C LEU A 87 -8.25 8.91 -1.98
N ASP A 88 -8.01 10.16 -2.40
CA ASP A 88 -6.68 10.67 -2.77
C ASP A 88 -5.71 10.60 -1.57
N GLU A 89 -6.19 10.93 -0.36
CA GLU A 89 -5.39 10.81 0.86
C GLU A 89 -5.07 9.34 1.20
N GLU A 90 -6.02 8.42 1.03
CA GLU A 90 -5.76 6.99 1.22
C GLU A 90 -4.70 6.45 0.23
N LEU A 91 -4.71 6.92 -1.03
CA LEU A 91 -3.69 6.54 -2.01
C LEU A 91 -2.30 7.03 -1.59
N ARG A 92 -2.17 8.20 -0.96
CA ARG A 92 -0.90 8.70 -0.40
C ARG A 92 -0.39 7.83 0.74
N VAL A 93 -1.28 7.40 1.63
CA VAL A 93 -0.92 6.49 2.74
C VAL A 93 -0.42 5.14 2.19
N VAL A 94 -1.10 4.60 1.17
CA VAL A 94 -0.64 3.39 0.48
C VAL A 94 0.73 3.60 -0.15
N GLU A 95 0.96 4.73 -0.84
CA GLU A 95 2.25 5.01 -1.46
C GLU A 95 3.38 5.10 -0.42
N SER A 96 3.14 5.77 0.70
CA SER A 96 4.08 5.83 1.83
C SER A 96 4.40 4.42 2.37
N ALA A 97 3.38 3.60 2.59
CA ALA A 97 3.53 2.21 3.04
C ALA A 97 4.32 1.34 2.05
N LEU A 98 4.08 1.48 0.74
CA LEU A 98 4.79 0.73 -0.30
C LEU A 98 6.23 1.21 -0.49
N ARG A 99 6.54 2.49 -0.24
CA ARG A 99 7.93 2.98 -0.19
C ARG A 99 8.70 2.33 0.95
N GLN A 100 8.05 2.12 2.10
CA GLN A 100 8.64 1.43 3.24
C GLN A 100 8.79 -0.09 3.02
N ASN A 101 7.76 -0.72 2.46
CA ASN A 101 7.79 -2.13 2.09
C ASN A 101 6.99 -2.38 0.81
N PHE A 102 7.68 -2.42 -0.33
CA PHE A 102 7.08 -2.64 -1.65
C PHE A 102 6.47 -4.04 -1.84
N LYS A 103 6.69 -4.95 -0.88
CA LYS A 103 6.12 -6.30 -0.81
C LYS A 103 4.96 -6.40 0.18
N SER A 104 4.42 -5.27 0.65
CA SER A 104 3.36 -5.28 1.66
C SER A 104 2.03 -5.74 1.09
N TYR A 105 1.54 -6.88 1.56
CA TYR A 105 0.23 -7.40 1.18
C TYR A 105 -0.89 -6.45 1.60
N GLY A 106 -0.81 -5.90 2.81
CA GLY A 106 -1.80 -4.96 3.34
C GLY A 106 -1.95 -3.73 2.45
N ALA A 107 -0.83 -3.10 2.08
CA ALA A 107 -0.85 -1.89 1.26
C ALA A 107 -1.39 -2.15 -0.17
N TRP A 108 -0.92 -3.21 -0.85
CA TRP A 108 -1.42 -3.58 -2.17
C TRP A 108 -2.92 -3.94 -2.15
N HIS A 109 -3.35 -4.65 -1.11
CA HIS A 109 -4.77 -5.00 -0.96
C HIS A 109 -5.65 -3.79 -0.67
N HIS A 110 -5.18 -2.84 0.16
CA HIS A 110 -5.88 -1.58 0.41
C HIS A 110 -5.98 -0.74 -0.86
N ARG A 111 -4.92 -0.70 -1.68
CA ARG A 111 -4.96 -0.02 -2.99
C ARG A 111 -6.03 -0.58 -3.91
N LYS A 112 -6.09 -1.91 -4.08
CA LYS A 112 -7.15 -2.57 -4.87
C LYS A 112 -8.55 -2.21 -4.36
N TRP A 113 -8.71 -2.15 -3.04
CA TRP A 113 -9.98 -1.75 -2.43
C TRP A 113 -10.35 -0.30 -2.75
N ILE A 114 -9.41 0.65 -2.71
CA ILE A 114 -9.66 2.04 -3.13
C ILE A 114 -10.10 2.10 -4.60
N LEU A 115 -9.39 1.39 -5.49
CA LEU A 115 -9.75 1.34 -6.91
C LEU A 115 -11.16 0.76 -7.14
N SER A 116 -11.57 -0.24 -6.35
CA SER A 116 -12.92 -0.80 -6.44
C SER A 116 -14.04 0.19 -6.05
N LYS A 117 -13.69 1.33 -5.47
CA LYS A 117 -14.62 2.46 -5.22
C LYS A 117 -14.72 3.43 -6.40
N GLY A 118 -14.10 3.12 -7.55
CA GLY A 118 -14.14 3.95 -8.74
C GLY A 118 -13.14 5.11 -8.72
N HIS A 119 -12.10 5.04 -7.87
CA HIS A 119 -11.13 6.11 -7.69
C HIS A 119 -9.76 5.78 -8.28
N SER A 120 -9.08 6.81 -8.78
CA SER A 120 -7.87 6.77 -9.64
C SER A 120 -8.15 6.52 -11.13
N SER A 121 -7.15 6.80 -11.96
CA SER A 121 -7.17 6.57 -13.41
C SER A 121 -6.17 5.49 -13.79
N ILE A 122 -6.42 4.81 -14.91
CA ILE A 122 -5.52 3.76 -15.41
C ILE A 122 -4.10 4.28 -15.63
N ASP A 123 -3.94 5.50 -16.15
CA ASP A 123 -2.63 6.11 -16.37
C ASP A 123 -1.83 6.31 -15.08
N ASN A 124 -2.51 6.70 -13.99
CA ASN A 124 -1.86 6.85 -12.68
C ASN A 124 -1.32 5.51 -12.19
N GLU A 125 -2.11 4.45 -12.32
CA GLU A 125 -1.76 3.12 -11.84
C GLU A 125 -0.65 2.47 -12.66
N LEU A 126 -0.71 2.62 -13.99
CA LEU A 126 0.34 2.11 -14.87
C LEU A 126 1.67 2.85 -14.64
N ARG A 127 1.66 4.18 -14.45
CA ARG A 127 2.86 4.93 -14.08
C ARG A 127 3.45 4.48 -12.76
N LEU A 128 2.61 4.15 -11.78
CA LEU A 128 3.06 3.61 -10.49
C LEU A 128 3.72 2.23 -10.68
N LEU A 129 3.03 1.34 -11.42
CA LEU A 129 3.52 0.01 -11.73
C LEU A 129 4.88 0.05 -12.42
N ASP A 130 5.06 0.93 -13.41
CA ASP A 130 6.34 1.09 -14.09
C ASP A 130 7.48 1.48 -13.14
N LYS A 131 7.22 2.31 -12.13
CA LYS A 131 8.23 2.63 -11.11
C LYS A 131 8.61 1.39 -10.30
N PHE A 132 7.63 0.58 -9.87
CA PHE A 132 7.90 -0.64 -9.12
C PHE A 132 8.62 -1.70 -9.95
N GLN A 133 8.26 -1.88 -11.22
CA GLN A 133 8.90 -2.86 -12.10
C GLN A 133 10.28 -2.45 -12.56
N LYS A 134 10.56 -1.15 -12.69
CA LYS A 134 11.92 -0.64 -12.88
C LYS A 134 12.79 -0.87 -11.65
N ALA A 135 12.22 -0.75 -10.45
CA ALA A 135 12.95 -0.96 -9.19
C ALA A 135 13.20 -2.44 -8.88
N ASP A 136 12.20 -3.31 -9.09
CA ASP A 136 12.31 -4.77 -8.96
C ASP A 136 11.40 -5.44 -10.00
N SER A 137 11.98 -5.81 -11.15
CA SER A 137 11.23 -6.39 -12.27
C SER A 137 10.59 -7.75 -11.95
N ARG A 138 10.96 -8.36 -10.82
CA ARG A 138 10.44 -9.64 -10.32
C ARG A 138 9.45 -9.47 -9.17
N ASN A 139 9.05 -8.23 -8.85
CA ASN A 139 8.07 -7.97 -7.82
C ASN A 139 6.69 -8.54 -8.22
N PHE A 140 6.40 -9.74 -7.74
CA PHE A 140 5.15 -10.42 -8.09
C PHE A 140 3.91 -9.68 -7.56
N HIS A 141 4.04 -8.87 -6.51
CA HIS A 141 2.91 -8.07 -6.03
C HIS A 141 2.51 -7.00 -7.05
N ALA A 142 3.51 -6.34 -7.65
CA ALA A 142 3.29 -5.37 -8.72
C ALA A 142 2.73 -6.06 -9.97
N TRP A 143 3.23 -7.24 -10.36
CA TRP A 143 2.66 -8.02 -11.47
C TRP A 143 1.19 -8.43 -11.20
N ASN A 144 0.89 -8.91 -10.00
CA ASN A 144 -0.47 -9.26 -9.60
C ASN A 144 -1.39 -8.02 -9.61
N TYR A 145 -0.88 -6.88 -9.15
CA TYR A 145 -1.63 -5.62 -9.18
C TYR A 145 -1.85 -5.12 -10.62
N ARG A 146 -0.86 -5.27 -11.50
CA ARG A 146 -0.99 -4.92 -12.92
C ARG A 146 -2.11 -5.70 -13.59
N ARG A 147 -2.18 -7.02 -13.39
CA ARG A 147 -3.30 -7.83 -13.92
C ARG A 147 -4.65 -7.38 -13.38
N PHE A 148 -4.73 -7.04 -12.09
CA PHE A 148 -5.95 -6.48 -11.51
C PHE A 148 -6.34 -5.16 -12.18
N VAL A 149 -5.40 -4.23 -12.37
CA VAL A 149 -5.66 -2.93 -13.02
C VAL A 149 -6.09 -3.13 -14.48
N ALA A 150 -5.37 -3.97 -15.23
CA ALA A 150 -5.68 -4.26 -16.63
C ALA A 150 -7.11 -4.82 -16.78
N ALA A 151 -7.48 -5.80 -15.94
CA ALA A 151 -8.82 -6.38 -15.94
C ALA A 151 -9.90 -5.39 -15.46
N SER A 152 -9.63 -4.61 -14.41
CA SER A 152 -10.62 -3.72 -13.82
C SER A 152 -10.87 -2.45 -14.64
N MET A 153 -9.92 -2.06 -15.49
CA MET A 153 -9.95 -0.82 -16.27
C MET A 153 -9.94 -1.09 -17.79
N ASN A 154 -10.28 -2.31 -18.21
CA ASN A 154 -10.43 -2.73 -19.61
C ASN A 154 -9.22 -2.37 -20.51
N ARG A 155 -8.00 -2.61 -20.01
CA ARG A 155 -6.81 -2.50 -20.86
C ARG A 155 -6.79 -3.65 -21.87
N SER A 156 -6.42 -3.35 -23.11
CA SER A 156 -6.40 -4.37 -24.16
C SER A 156 -5.34 -5.44 -23.91
N GLU A 157 -5.61 -6.66 -24.37
CA GLU A 157 -4.65 -7.75 -24.30
C GLU A 157 -3.42 -7.46 -25.16
N GLU A 158 -3.59 -6.75 -26.28
CA GLU A 158 -2.51 -6.32 -27.16
C GLU A 158 -1.53 -5.36 -26.46
N ASP A 159 -2.05 -4.42 -25.66
CA ASP A 159 -1.23 -3.47 -24.90
C ASP A 159 -0.45 -4.16 -23.77
N GLU A 160 -1.04 -5.16 -23.13
CA GLU A 160 -0.35 -5.96 -22.10
C GLU A 160 0.66 -6.93 -22.71
N LEU A 161 0.34 -7.57 -23.83
CA LEU A 161 1.26 -8.40 -24.59
C LEU A 161 2.50 -7.58 -24.99
N LYS A 162 2.30 -6.41 -25.61
CA LYS A 162 3.39 -5.49 -25.96
C LYS A 162 4.24 -5.11 -24.74
N TYR A 163 3.61 -4.82 -23.61
CA TYR A 163 4.35 -4.51 -22.38
C TYR A 163 5.23 -5.69 -21.92
N THR A 164 4.72 -6.92 -21.95
CA THR A 164 5.51 -8.10 -21.58
C THR A 164 6.66 -8.33 -22.56
N GLU A 165 6.44 -8.12 -23.85
CA GLU A 165 7.48 -8.19 -24.89
C GLU A 165 8.59 -7.16 -24.64
N ASP A 166 8.25 -5.91 -24.37
CA ASP A 166 9.23 -4.86 -24.04
C ASP A 166 10.04 -5.22 -22.79
N MET A 167 9.40 -5.79 -21.76
CA MET A 167 10.07 -6.22 -20.53
C MET A 167 11.02 -7.41 -20.78
N ILE A 168 10.67 -8.33 -21.67
CA ILE A 168 11.51 -9.46 -22.09
C ILE A 168 12.69 -8.97 -22.94
N CYS A 169 12.46 -8.06 -23.89
CA CYS A 169 13.52 -7.47 -24.71
C CYS A 169 14.55 -6.73 -23.86
N ASN A 170 14.10 -6.03 -22.81
CA ASN A 170 15.00 -5.34 -21.87
C ASN A 170 15.75 -6.31 -20.95
N ASN A 171 15.13 -7.43 -20.55
CA ASN A 171 15.76 -8.47 -19.74
C ASN A 171 15.16 -9.85 -20.07
N PHE A 172 15.86 -10.59 -20.93
CA PHE A 172 15.40 -11.88 -21.44
C PHE A 172 15.15 -12.91 -20.32
N SER A 173 15.85 -12.81 -19.19
CA SER A 173 15.68 -13.72 -18.04
C SER A 173 14.58 -13.29 -17.06
N ASN A 174 13.78 -12.28 -17.39
CA ASN A 174 12.66 -11.84 -16.55
C ASN A 174 11.50 -12.85 -16.58
N TYR A 175 11.57 -13.85 -15.70
CA TYR A 175 10.55 -14.90 -15.59
C TYR A 175 9.15 -14.36 -15.32
N SER A 176 9.02 -13.24 -14.59
CA SER A 176 7.71 -12.66 -14.31
C SER A 176 7.05 -12.08 -15.56
N ALA A 177 7.83 -11.52 -16.50
CA ALA A 177 7.30 -11.06 -17.78
C ALA A 177 6.90 -12.25 -18.67
N TRP A 178 7.73 -13.30 -18.74
CA TRP A 178 7.39 -14.53 -19.46
C TRP A 178 6.13 -15.21 -18.93
N HIS A 179 5.95 -15.27 -17.60
CA HIS A 179 4.77 -15.86 -16.99
C HIS A 179 3.49 -15.03 -17.20
N ASN A 180 3.63 -13.72 -17.40
CA ASN A 180 2.51 -12.81 -17.57
C ASN A 180 2.11 -12.60 -19.03
N ARG A 181 2.94 -13.05 -19.98
CA ARG A 181 2.64 -13.11 -21.41
C ARG A 181 1.66 -14.24 -21.69
#